data_AF-A0A7H4MDI7-F1
#
_entry.id   AF-A0A7H4MDI7-F1
#
_cell.length_a   1.000
_cell.length_b   1.000
_cell.length_c   1.000
_cell.angle_alpha   90.00
_cell.angle_beta   90.00
_cell.angle_gamma   90.00
#
_symmetry.space_group_name_H-M   'P 1'
#
loop_
_entity.id
_entity.type
_entity.pdbx_description
1 polymer ?
#
loop_
_entity_poly.entity_id
_entity_poly.type
_entity_poly.pdbx_seq_one_letter_code
_entity_poly.pdbx_strand_id
1 'polypeptide(L)' 'MIGIGAGNVTDGQILVMHDAFGITGGHIPKFAKNFLAEAGDIRAAVRQYIAEVESGVYPGEEHSFH' A
#
# COMPACT_ATOMS: atom_id res chain seq x y z
N MET A 1 3.17 -16.66 -3.82
CA MET A 1 4.30 -15.72 -3.90
C MET A 1 3.85 -14.40 -3.28
N ILE A 2 4.51 -13.90 -2.24
CA ILE A 2 4.14 -12.61 -1.63
C ILE A 2 5.06 -11.53 -2.24
N GLY A 3 4.47 -10.54 -2.91
CA GLY A 3 5.19 -9.48 -3.61
C GLY A 3 5.27 -8.18 -2.80
N ILE A 4 6.36 -7.46 -2.95
CA ILE A 4 6.49 -6.03 -2.59
C ILE A 4 6.75 -5.30 -3.89
N GLY A 5 5.79 -4.50 -4.37
CA GLY A 5 5.98 -3.67 -5.57
C GLY A 5 6.06 -4.43 -6.91
N ALA A 6 5.64 -5.70 -6.94
CA ALA A 6 5.68 -6.55 -8.13
C ALA A 6 4.35 -6.54 -8.94
N GLY A 7 3.49 -5.55 -8.71
CA GLY A 7 2.16 -5.46 -9.34
C GLY A 7 1.10 -6.37 -8.70
N ASN A 8 -0.14 -6.29 -9.19
CA ASN A 8 -1.29 -7.06 -8.68
C ASN A 8 -1.28 -8.56 -9.05
N VAL A 9 -0.22 -9.04 -9.72
CA VAL A 9 -0.12 -10.42 -10.22
C VAL A 9 0.43 -11.39 -9.16
N THR A 10 0.74 -10.91 -7.96
CA THR A 10 1.23 -11.74 -6.84
C THR A 10 0.12 -12.13 -5.86
N ASP A 11 0.21 -13.32 -5.27
CA ASP A 11 -0.79 -13.89 -4.33
C ASP A 11 -1.01 -13.04 -3.05
N GLY A 12 -0.16 -12.04 -2.81
CA GLY A 12 -0.34 -11.08 -1.73
C GLY A 12 0.63 -9.92 -1.85
N GLN A 13 0.30 -8.84 -1.16
CA GLN A 13 1.10 -7.61 -1.11
C GLN A 13 1.68 -7.42 0.30
N ILE A 14 2.91 -6.93 0.39
CA ILE A 14 3.47 -6.43 1.65
C ILE A 14 3.77 -4.95 1.48
N LEU A 15 3.38 -4.17 2.49
CA LEU A 15 3.70 -2.75 2.62
C LEU A 15 4.28 -2.50 4.02
N VAL A 16 5.33 -1.68 4.11
CA VAL A 16 5.90 -1.31 5.40
C VAL A 16 4.91 -0.41 6.13
N MET A 17 4.58 -0.75 7.38
CA MET A 17 3.59 -0.04 8.19
C MET A 17 3.89 1.47 8.32
N HIS A 18 5.17 1.83 8.46
CA HIS A 18 5.60 3.23 8.53
C HIS A 18 5.29 4.00 7.23
N ASP A 19 5.44 3.35 6.07
CA ASP A 19 5.16 3.96 4.77
C ASP A 19 3.64 4.01 4.51
N ALA A 20 2.90 2.97 4.90
CA ALA A 20 1.44 2.91 4.84
C ALA A 20 0.77 4.04 5.65
N PHE A 21 1.45 4.50 6.70
CA PHE A 21 0.99 5.57 7.58
C PHE A 21 1.67 6.92 7.32
N GLY A 22 2.59 7.00 6.35
CA GLY A 22 3.34 8.23 6.06
C GLY A 22 4.17 8.74 7.24
N ILE A 23 4.55 7.86 8.17
CA ILE A 23 5.39 8.19 9.34
C ILE A 23 6.85 8.42 8.89
N THR A 24 7.24 7.87 7.73
CA THR A 24 8.55 8.09 7.12
C THR A 24 8.70 9.55 6.71
N GLY A 25 9.35 10.35 7.57
CA GLY A 25 9.66 11.76 7.29
C GLY A 25 10.71 11.88 6.20
N GLY A 26 10.26 12.15 4.96
CA GLY A 26 11.15 12.49 3.85
C GLY A 26 10.66 12.00 2.50
N HIS A 27 10.86 10.72 2.20
CA HIS A 27 10.59 10.15 0.89
C HIS A 27 9.70 8.91 1.01
N ILE A 28 8.45 9.04 0.60
CA ILE A 28 7.56 7.89 0.48
C ILE A 28 8.00 7.12 -0.78
N PRO A 29 8.34 5.82 -0.66
CA PRO A 29 8.69 5.00 -1.82
C PRO A 29 7.58 5.06 -2.86
N LYS A 30 7.91 5.07 -4.16
CA LYS A 30 6.90 5.13 -5.24
C LYS A 30 5.84 4.02 -5.16
N PHE A 31 6.19 2.85 -4.62
CA PHE A 31 5.25 1.74 -4.42
C PHE A 31 4.36 1.91 -3.18
N ALA A 32 4.64 2.87 -2.29
CA ALA A 32 3.93 3.03 -1.04
C ALA A 32 2.80 4.06 -1.16
N LYS A 33 1.63 3.70 -0.62
CA LYS A 33 0.45 4.54 -0.54
C LYS A 33 0.17 4.90 0.92
N ASN A 34 -0.16 6.17 1.19
CA ASN A 34 -0.45 6.66 2.54
C ASN A 34 -1.95 6.53 2.86
N PHE A 35 -2.34 5.38 3.39
CA PHE A 35 -3.72 5.08 3.79
C PHE A 35 -4.16 5.86 5.04
N LEU A 36 -3.22 6.26 5.91
CA LEU A 36 -3.56 7.03 7.10
C LEU A 36 -4.03 8.44 6.76
N ALA A 37 -3.43 9.08 5.75
CA ALA A 37 -3.85 10.39 5.28
C ALA A 37 -5.26 10.38 4.66
N GLU A 38 -5.66 9.29 4.00
CA GLU A 38 -7.00 9.15 3.43
C GLU A 38 -8.04 8.73 4.47
N ALA A 39 -7.69 7.82 5.36
CA ALA A 39 -8.64 7.21 6.29
C ALA A 39 -8.77 7.93 7.64
N GLY A 40 -7.78 8.73 8.04
CA GLY A 40 -7.75 9.50 9.29
C GLY A 40 -7.59 8.67 10.58
N ASP A 41 -7.71 7.34 10.51
CA ASP A 41 -7.52 6.41 11.63
C ASP A 41 -6.71 5.20 11.15
N ILE A 42 -5.78 4.72 11.97
CA ILE A 42 -4.95 3.52 11.73
C ILE A 42 -5.82 2.29 11.39
N ARG A 43 -6.92 2.06 12.12
CA ARG A 43 -7.82 0.92 11.84
C ARG A 43 -8.55 1.07 10.53
N ALA A 44 -8.91 2.29 10.15
CA ALA A 44 -9.55 2.56 8.87
C ALA A 44 -8.55 2.39 7.72
N ALA A 45 -7.32 2.88 7.90
CA ALA A 45 -6.22 2.75 6.95
C ALA A 45 -5.89 1.28 6.66
N VAL A 46 -5.77 0.43 7.69
CA VAL A 46 -5.52 -1.01 7.53
C VAL A 46 -6.67 -1.71 6.80
N ARG A 47 -7.93 -1.37 7.14
CA ARG A 47 -9.10 -1.94 6.44
C ARG A 47 -9.15 -1.53 4.98
N GLN A 48 -8.80 -0.29 4.68
CA GLN A 48 -8.77 0.24 3.32
C GLN A 48 -7.65 -0.43 2.52
N TYR A 49 -6.46 -0.61 3.10
CA TYR A 49 -5.38 -1.39 2.50
C TYR A 49 -5.82 -2.82 2.16
N ILE A 50 -6.46 -3.52 3.11
CA ILE A 50 -6.97 -4.89 2.87
C ILE A 50 -7.99 -4.88 1.73
N ALA A 51 -8.96 -3.98 1.75
CA ALA A 51 -9.99 -3.89 0.72
C ALA A 51 -9.41 -3.59 -0.67
N GLU A 52 -8.40 -2.71 -0.76
CA GLU A 52 -7.75 -2.38 -2.02
C GLU A 52 -6.85 -3.50 -2.55
N VAL A 53 -6.18 -4.24 -1.67
CA VAL A 53 -5.41 -5.45 -2.04
C VAL A 53 -6.34 -6.57 -2.51
N GLU A 54 -7.44 -6.84 -1.79
CA GLU A 54 -8.41 -7.88 -2.16
C GLU A 54 -9.16 -7.55 -3.45
N SER A 55 -9.47 -6.27 -3.69
CA SER A 55 -10.11 -5.82 -4.93
C SER A 55 -9.14 -5.70 -6.11
N GLY A 56 -7.83 -5.85 -5.86
CA GLY A 56 -6.79 -5.68 -6.88
C GLY A 56 -6.59 -4.23 -7.34
N VAL A 57 -7.16 -3.26 -6.63
CA VAL A 57 -6.94 -1.82 -6.84
C VAL A 57 -5.53 -1.43 -6.44
N TYR A 58 -5.00 -2.05 -5.38
CA TYR A 58 -3.63 -1.86 -4.93
C TYR A 58 -2.80 -3.14 -5.11
N PRO A 59 -1.55 -3.06 -5.64
CA PRO A 59 -0.87 -1.85 -6.13
C PRO A 59 -1.41 -1.39 -7.48
N GLY A 60 -1.70 -0.10 -7.61
CA GLY A 60 -2.09 0.52 -8.89
C GLY A 60 -0.89 0.66 -9.84
N GLU A 61 -1.14 1.13 -11.07
CA GLU A 61 -0.09 1.39 -12.06
C GLU A 61 0.96 2.40 -11.55
N GLU A 62 0.53 3.37 -10.75
CA GLU A 62 1.43 4.38 -10.14
C GLU A 62 2.37 3.78 -9.08
N HIS A 63 2.00 2.64 -8.49
CA HIS A 63 2.74 1.94 -7.45
C HIS A 63 3.47 0.69 -7.98
N SER A 64 3.38 0.43 -9.28
CA SER A 64 4.01 -0.70 -9.95
C SER A 64 5.30 -0.26 -10.66
N PHE A 65 6.40 -0.95 -10.39
CA PHE A 65 7.67 -0.74 -11.09
C PHE A 65 7.80 -1.85 -12.14
N HIS A 66 7.53 -1.54 -13.41
CA HIS A 66 7.97 -2.40 -14.51
C HIS A 66 9.49 -2.36 -14.66
#